data_AF-A0A6J2Y0E4-F1
#
_entry.id   AF-A0A6J2Y0E4-F1
#
_cell.length_a   1.000
_cell.length_b   1.000
_cell.length_c   1.000
_cell.angle_alpha   90.00
_cell.angle_beta   90.00
_cell.angle_gamma   90.00
#
_symmetry.space_group_name_H-M   'P 1'
#
loop_
_entity.id
_entity.type
_entity.pdbx_description
1 polymer ?
#
loop_
_entity_poly.entity_id
_entity_poly.type
_entity_poly.pdbx_seq_one_letter_code
_entity_poly.pdbx_strand_id
1 'polypeptide(L)'
;VNCETNPRVLLPGPEKFLYVKIGGVILEHSSRWSNNNTLRSISSTGQSCKTANRIVIHTALYTALICPEPTISRDKMVEVFSEGWNIKGNAENVIGQWSLDRVDIDRLGKELSRTIIVEFYGKEPGSYPVMWLELSKRKDYPPNGLGIFMIRPDHCQYRCPELDACINSTVWCDGREDCPSGVDEAITHCSILLQLPPVYLFFGSLVIVIFSIGVTFALWKTCRRRPRSILQTRLQSLSSDTAIIDEKGVICS
;
A
#
# COMPACT_ATOMS: atom_id res chain seq x y z
N VAL A 1 2.26 7.53 -23.94
CA VAL A 1 3.59 8.18 -23.97
C VAL A 1 4.57 7.13 -24.47
N ASN A 2 5.25 7.35 -25.60
CA ASN A 2 6.20 6.37 -26.13
C ASN A 2 7.47 6.43 -25.26
N CYS A 3 7.65 5.46 -24.36
CA CYS A 3 8.77 5.41 -23.41
C CYS A 3 10.01 4.71 -23.98
N GLU A 4 9.96 4.28 -25.24
CA GLU A 4 11.09 3.70 -25.95
C GLU A 4 12.25 4.71 -25.94
N THR A 5 13.44 4.21 -25.56
CA THR A 5 14.75 4.91 -25.59
C THR A 5 14.93 6.15 -24.71
N ASN A 6 14.00 6.44 -23.80
CA ASN A 6 14.16 7.53 -22.83
C ASN A 6 14.37 6.98 -21.41
N PRO A 7 15.61 6.91 -20.92
CA PRO A 7 15.86 6.50 -19.54
C PRO A 7 15.17 7.46 -18.57
N ARG A 8 14.58 6.90 -17.52
CA ARG A 8 13.98 7.65 -16.41
C ARG A 8 14.94 7.64 -15.25
N VAL A 9 15.42 8.83 -14.88
CA VAL A 9 16.31 9.02 -13.74
C VAL A 9 15.46 9.38 -12.53
N LEU A 10 15.51 8.54 -11.50
CA LEU A 10 14.87 8.76 -10.21
C LEU A 10 15.88 9.40 -9.27
N LEU A 11 15.63 10.63 -8.86
CA LEU A 11 16.46 11.40 -7.95
C LEU A 11 15.78 11.46 -6.59
N PRO A 12 16.39 10.95 -5.50
CA PRO A 12 15.84 11.12 -4.18
C PRO A 12 15.98 12.57 -3.68
N GLY A 13 15.08 12.97 -2.80
CA GLY A 13 15.28 14.14 -1.94
C GLY A 13 16.54 14.03 -1.05
N PRO A 14 16.96 15.15 -0.43
CA PRO A 14 18.13 15.17 0.45
C PRO A 14 17.95 14.21 1.63
N GLU A 15 19.00 13.43 1.93
CA GLU A 15 19.01 12.40 2.98
C GLU A 15 17.96 11.28 2.84
N LYS A 16 17.34 11.14 1.66
CA LYS A 16 16.39 10.06 1.37
C LYS A 16 17.03 8.94 0.56
N PHE A 17 16.38 7.80 0.57
CA PHE A 17 16.71 6.60 -0.19
C PHE A 17 15.55 6.29 -1.14
N LEU A 18 15.81 5.52 -2.20
CA LEU A 18 14.80 5.08 -3.13
C LEU A 18 14.56 3.58 -2.96
N TYR A 19 13.30 3.21 -3.03
CA TYR A 19 12.86 1.83 -3.15
C TYR A 19 11.96 1.72 -4.37
N VAL A 20 12.30 0.81 -5.29
CA VAL A 20 11.64 0.65 -6.59
C VAL A 20 11.08 -0.76 -6.68
N LYS A 21 9.81 -0.86 -7.09
CA LYS A 21 9.08 -2.10 -7.34
C LYS A 21 8.75 -2.21 -8.83
N ILE A 22 9.07 -3.35 -9.42
CA ILE A 22 8.74 -3.68 -10.82
C ILE A 22 8.12 -5.07 -10.89
N GLY A 23 7.00 -5.22 -11.59
CA GLY A 23 6.41 -6.53 -11.89
C GLY A 23 7.24 -7.29 -12.92
N GLY A 24 7.79 -8.45 -12.56
CA GLY A 24 8.60 -9.25 -13.45
C GLY A 24 9.58 -10.19 -12.75
N VAL A 25 10.56 -10.66 -13.51
CA VAL A 25 11.64 -11.53 -13.02
C VAL A 25 13.01 -11.04 -13.52
N ILE A 26 14.05 -11.19 -12.71
CA ILE A 26 15.42 -10.80 -13.07
C ILE A 26 16.03 -11.90 -13.95
N LEU A 27 16.43 -11.55 -15.17
CA LEU A 27 17.12 -12.47 -16.10
C LEU A 27 18.63 -12.48 -15.89
N GLU A 28 19.18 -11.30 -15.63
CA GLU A 28 20.60 -11.11 -15.40
C GLU A 28 20.77 -9.95 -14.44
N HIS A 29 21.73 -10.07 -13.54
CA HIS A 29 22.16 -8.93 -12.76
C HIS A 29 23.67 -8.92 -12.59
N SER A 30 24.22 -7.72 -12.50
CA SER A 30 25.63 -7.51 -12.22
C SER A 30 25.78 -6.63 -10.99
N SER A 31 26.63 -7.05 -10.05
CA SER A 31 27.00 -6.23 -8.88
C SER A 31 28.49 -5.91 -8.88
N ARG A 32 28.81 -4.69 -8.45
CA ARG A 32 30.18 -4.21 -8.20
C ARG A 32 30.43 -4.23 -6.71
N TRP A 33 31.38 -5.04 -6.28
CA TRP A 33 31.80 -5.08 -4.89
C TRP A 33 32.86 -3.99 -4.63
N SER A 34 32.53 -3.02 -3.77
CA SER A 34 33.33 -1.81 -3.46
C SER A 34 34.81 -2.12 -3.21
N ASN A 35 35.09 -3.25 -2.58
CA ASN A 35 36.41 -3.59 -2.06
C ASN A 35 37.40 -4.00 -3.18
N ASN A 36 36.91 -4.64 -4.25
CA ASN A 36 37.77 -5.39 -5.18
C ASN A 36 37.58 -5.04 -6.68
N ASN A 37 36.66 -4.12 -7.04
CA ASN A 37 36.28 -3.80 -8.44
C ASN A 37 35.88 -5.03 -9.30
N THR A 38 35.64 -6.18 -8.67
CA THR A 38 35.22 -7.38 -9.38
C THR A 38 33.75 -7.23 -9.76
N LEU A 39 33.47 -7.21 -11.05
CA LEU A 39 32.11 -7.26 -11.59
C LEU A 39 31.64 -8.71 -11.55
N ARG A 40 30.63 -9.00 -10.73
CA ARG A 40 29.99 -10.31 -10.71
C ARG A 40 28.69 -10.23 -11.50
N SER A 41 28.66 -10.83 -12.70
CA SER A 41 27.40 -11.05 -13.42
C SER A 41 26.85 -12.43 -13.09
N ILE A 42 25.55 -12.49 -12.79
CA ILE A 42 24.79 -13.71 -12.53
C ILE A 42 23.61 -13.70 -13.48
N SER A 43 23.57 -14.68 -14.39
CA SER A 43 22.43 -14.91 -15.28
C SER A 43 21.58 -16.06 -14.75
N SER A 44 20.27 -15.86 -14.68
CA SER A 44 19.32 -16.90 -14.26
C SER A 44 19.04 -17.86 -15.42
N THR A 45 19.80 -18.95 -15.50
CA THR A 45 19.60 -19.99 -16.51
C THR A 45 18.32 -20.78 -16.18
N GLY A 46 17.24 -20.54 -16.93
CA GLY A 46 15.98 -21.31 -16.80
C GLY A 46 14.69 -20.49 -16.71
N GLN A 47 14.77 -19.16 -16.66
CA GLN A 47 13.58 -18.30 -16.73
C GLN A 47 13.21 -17.99 -18.19
N SER A 48 12.04 -18.45 -18.61
CA SER A 48 11.46 -18.09 -19.91
C SER A 48 10.64 -16.81 -19.78
N CYS A 49 10.96 -15.85 -20.64
CA CYS A 49 10.18 -14.62 -20.77
C CYS A 49 8.98 -14.85 -21.69
N LYS A 50 7.80 -14.45 -21.23
CA LYS A 50 6.62 -14.36 -22.11
C LYS A 50 6.72 -13.18 -23.08
N THR A 51 7.35 -12.10 -22.63
CA THR A 51 7.41 -10.82 -23.32
C THR A 51 8.77 -10.64 -24.00
N ALA A 52 8.79 -9.96 -25.15
CA ALA A 52 10.04 -9.53 -25.80
C ALA A 52 10.61 -8.23 -25.18
N ASN A 53 9.80 -7.54 -24.37
CA ASN A 53 10.16 -6.29 -23.69
C ASN A 53 11.18 -6.51 -22.58
N ARG A 54 12.04 -5.52 -22.32
CA ARG A 54 13.03 -5.58 -21.24
C ARG A 54 13.06 -4.27 -20.47
N ILE A 55 13.21 -4.36 -19.16
CA ILE A 55 13.48 -3.22 -18.29
C ILE A 55 14.88 -3.40 -17.73
N VAL A 56 15.70 -2.35 -17.78
CA VAL A 56 17.02 -2.36 -17.14
C VAL A 56 17.01 -1.34 -16.01
N ILE A 57 17.45 -1.75 -14.83
CA ILE A 57 17.62 -0.84 -13.69
C ILE A 57 19.12 -0.72 -13.41
N HIS A 58 19.57 0.51 -13.20
CA HIS A 58 20.93 0.81 -12.76
C HIS A 58 20.91 1.58 -11.44
N THR A 59 21.72 1.12 -10.49
CA THR A 59 22.15 1.85 -9.30
C THR A 59 23.66 2.10 -9.39
N ALA A 60 24.29 2.66 -8.35
CA ALA A 60 25.74 2.91 -8.41
C ALA A 60 26.56 1.60 -8.45
N LEU A 61 26.11 0.55 -7.77
CA LEU A 61 26.82 -0.72 -7.67
C LEU A 61 26.09 -1.90 -8.33
N TYR A 62 24.80 -1.77 -8.63
CA TYR A 62 23.98 -2.86 -9.12
C TYR A 62 23.32 -2.52 -10.45
N THR A 63 23.21 -3.51 -11.33
CA THR A 63 22.46 -3.41 -12.58
C THR A 63 21.67 -4.70 -12.78
N ALA A 64 20.39 -4.60 -13.12
CA ALA A 64 19.54 -5.75 -13.37
C ALA A 64 18.77 -5.61 -14.69
N LEU A 65 18.78 -6.68 -15.47
CA LEU A 65 17.95 -6.90 -16.64
C LEU A 65 16.70 -7.68 -16.21
N ILE A 66 15.54 -7.06 -16.36
CA ILE A 66 14.25 -7.56 -15.90
C ILE A 66 13.38 -7.90 -17.10
N CYS A 67 12.73 -9.05 -16.99
CA CYS A 67 11.64 -9.47 -17.84
C CYS A 67 10.31 -9.00 -17.25
N PRO A 68 9.65 -8.00 -17.84
CA PRO A 68 8.46 -7.41 -17.26
C PRO A 68 7.23 -8.30 -17.52
N GLU A 69 6.36 -8.38 -16.51
CA GLU A 69 5.04 -9.02 -16.61
C GLU A 69 3.96 -7.91 -16.52
N PRO A 70 2.94 -7.92 -17.38
CA PRO A 70 1.92 -6.86 -17.42
C PRO A 70 1.04 -6.84 -16.17
N THR A 71 0.86 -7.99 -15.51
CA THR A 71 0.16 -8.11 -14.24
C THR A 71 1.16 -8.24 -13.09
N ILE A 72 1.12 -7.28 -12.17
CA ILE A 72 1.94 -7.33 -10.96
C ILE A 72 1.36 -8.44 -10.06
N SER A 73 2.13 -9.50 -9.87
CA SER A 73 1.90 -10.50 -8.82
C SER A 73 2.99 -10.36 -7.76
N ARG A 74 2.64 -10.57 -6.48
CA ARG A 74 3.61 -10.53 -5.37
C ARG A 74 4.75 -11.54 -5.56
N ASP A 75 4.46 -12.70 -6.17
CA ASP A 75 5.46 -13.75 -6.43
C ASP A 75 6.43 -13.40 -7.57
N LYS A 76 6.08 -12.41 -8.40
CA LYS A 76 6.89 -11.95 -9.54
C LYS A 76 7.10 -10.45 -9.42
N MET A 77 7.67 -10.04 -8.30
CA MET A 77 8.04 -8.65 -8.04
C MET A 77 9.55 -8.56 -7.86
N VAL A 78 10.14 -7.59 -8.57
CA VAL A 78 11.54 -7.23 -8.42
C VAL A 78 11.60 -5.96 -7.58
N GLU A 79 12.37 -6.06 -6.50
CA GLU A 79 12.57 -4.99 -5.52
C GLU A 79 14.02 -4.52 -5.59
N VAL A 80 14.22 -3.22 -5.77
CA VAL A 80 15.55 -2.61 -5.84
C VAL A 80 15.62 -1.43 -4.89
N PHE A 81 16.71 -1.39 -4.12
CA PHE A 81 16.99 -0.31 -3.19
C PHE A 81 18.15 0.55 -3.71
N SER A 82 18.11 1.85 -3.41
CA SER A 82 19.26 2.72 -3.59
C SER A 82 20.40 2.33 -2.63
N GLU A 83 21.62 2.67 -3.01
CA GLU A 83 22.82 2.37 -2.21
C GLU A 83 22.74 2.91 -0.78
N GLY A 84 23.40 2.21 0.15
CA GLY A 84 23.41 2.53 1.57
C GLY A 84 22.14 2.13 2.34
N TRP A 85 21.11 1.58 1.68
CA TRP A 85 19.96 1.00 2.38
C TRP A 85 20.27 -0.42 2.85
N ASN A 86 20.28 -0.64 4.17
CA ASN A 86 20.56 -1.94 4.77
C ASN A 86 19.34 -2.38 5.59
N ILE A 87 18.59 -3.35 5.09
CA ILE A 87 17.48 -3.96 5.84
C ILE A 87 18.12 -4.86 6.90
N LYS A 88 17.79 -4.65 8.17
CA LYS A 88 18.31 -5.44 9.31
C LYS A 88 17.73 -6.88 9.38
N GLY A 89 17.32 -7.45 8.25
CA GLY A 89 16.72 -8.78 8.16
C GLY A 89 17.66 -9.79 7.48
N ASN A 90 18.06 -10.82 8.23
CA ASN A 90 18.77 -12.03 7.79
C ASN A 90 20.24 -11.91 7.35
N ALA A 91 21.03 -11.09 8.05
CA ALA A 91 22.47 -11.31 8.15
C ALA A 91 22.79 -12.31 9.29
N GLU A 92 22.18 -13.50 9.28
CA GLU A 92 22.43 -14.53 10.31
C GLU A 92 23.84 -15.16 10.25
N ASN A 93 24.72 -14.74 9.32
CA ASN A 93 26.08 -15.25 9.23
C ASN A 93 27.14 -14.17 8.95
N VAL A 94 27.03 -12.98 9.53
CA VAL A 94 28.17 -12.05 9.58
C VAL A 94 28.49 -11.71 11.03
N ILE A 95 29.50 -12.42 11.52
CA ILE A 95 30.16 -12.21 12.80
C ILE A 95 30.49 -10.72 12.96
N GLY A 96 29.86 -10.12 13.98
CA GLY A 96 30.32 -8.94 14.71
C GLY A 96 30.73 -7.72 13.89
N GLN A 97 29.80 -6.82 13.58
CA GLN A 97 30.06 -5.39 13.73
C GLN A 97 28.72 -4.64 13.76
N TRP A 98 28.43 -4.04 14.91
CA TRP A 98 27.63 -2.83 15.10
C TRP A 98 27.26 -2.15 13.78
N SER A 99 25.95 -2.06 13.48
CA SER A 99 25.40 -1.27 12.38
C SER A 99 25.51 0.23 12.70
N LEU A 100 26.74 0.72 12.84
CA LEU A 100 27.02 2.10 12.52
C LEU A 100 26.69 2.25 11.05
N ASP A 101 25.91 3.28 10.72
CA ASP A 101 25.42 3.62 9.40
C ASP A 101 26.59 3.56 8.39
N ARG A 102 26.83 2.40 7.77
CA ARG A 102 27.84 2.25 6.74
C ARG A 102 27.25 2.92 5.52
N VAL A 103 27.53 4.22 5.42
CA VAL A 103 27.45 4.91 4.14
C VAL A 103 28.39 4.15 3.24
N ASP A 104 27.85 3.53 2.19
CA ASP A 104 28.68 2.93 1.18
C ASP A 104 29.43 4.07 0.50
N ILE A 105 30.72 4.10 0.75
CA ILE A 105 31.64 5.15 0.34
C ILE A 105 32.44 4.60 -0.84
N ASP A 106 32.53 5.39 -1.91
CA ASP A 106 33.44 5.12 -3.03
C ASP A 106 34.90 5.22 -2.54
N ARG A 107 35.87 4.69 -3.31
CA ARG A 107 37.32 4.71 -2.99
C ARG A 107 37.86 6.12 -2.68
N LEU A 108 37.16 7.17 -3.11
CA LEU A 108 37.48 8.58 -2.85
C LEU A 108 36.93 9.14 -1.53
N GLY A 109 36.24 8.37 -0.70
CA GLY A 109 35.67 8.90 0.55
C GLY A 109 34.27 9.53 0.37
N LYS A 110 33.67 9.47 -0.83
CA LYS A 110 32.39 10.10 -1.16
C LYS A 110 31.22 9.12 -1.05
N GLU A 111 30.07 9.58 -0.56
CA GLU A 111 28.83 8.80 -0.56
C GLU A 111 28.45 8.36 -1.98
N LEU A 112 28.07 7.09 -2.14
CA LEU A 112 27.52 6.61 -3.40
C LEU A 112 26.20 7.32 -3.73
N SER A 113 25.96 7.51 -5.04
CA SER A 113 24.73 8.13 -5.50
C SER A 113 23.53 7.25 -5.15
N ARG A 114 22.52 7.83 -4.48
CA ARG A 114 21.24 7.17 -4.18
C ARG A 114 20.26 7.21 -5.38
N THR A 115 20.73 7.64 -6.54
CA THR A 115 20.00 7.74 -7.81
C THR A 115 19.77 6.35 -8.42
N ILE A 116 18.59 6.14 -8.98
CA ILE A 116 18.25 4.92 -9.72
C ILE A 116 17.85 5.31 -11.15
N ILE A 117 18.38 4.63 -12.14
CA ILE A 117 18.05 4.84 -13.56
C ILE A 117 17.25 3.63 -14.03
N VAL A 118 16.12 3.88 -14.67
CA VAL A 118 15.25 2.85 -15.25
C VAL A 118 15.18 3.06 -16.75
N GLU A 119 15.57 2.04 -17.51
CA GLU A 119 15.54 2.02 -18.97
C GLU A 119 14.49 1.02 -19.45
N PHE A 120 13.74 1.39 -20.49
CA PHE A 120 12.73 0.53 -21.09
C PHE A 120 13.05 0.26 -22.55
N TYR A 121 13.13 -1.02 -22.88
CA TYR A 121 13.33 -1.53 -24.23
C TYR A 121 12.06 -2.22 -24.70
N GLY A 122 11.18 -1.45 -25.35
CA GLY A 122 9.96 -1.91 -25.98
C GLY A 122 10.24 -2.56 -27.34
N LYS A 123 9.81 -3.81 -27.52
CA LYS A 123 9.77 -4.55 -28.79
C LYS A 123 8.35 -4.95 -29.19
N GLU A 124 7.45 -5.04 -28.21
CA GLU A 124 6.05 -5.40 -28.39
C GLU A 124 5.16 -4.41 -27.61
N PRO A 125 3.91 -4.19 -28.04
CA PRO A 125 2.99 -3.30 -27.35
C PRO A 125 2.68 -3.83 -25.95
N GLY A 126 2.96 -3.03 -24.93
CA GLY A 126 2.70 -3.36 -23.53
C GLY A 126 2.84 -2.13 -22.64
N SER A 127 2.18 -2.18 -21.48
CA SER A 127 2.32 -1.16 -20.44
C SER A 127 2.75 -1.85 -19.16
N TYR A 128 3.87 -1.41 -18.59
CA TYR A 128 4.44 -2.00 -17.38
C TYR A 128 4.62 -0.89 -16.34
N PRO A 129 3.82 -0.90 -15.27
CA PRO A 129 3.96 0.08 -14.20
C PRO A 129 5.27 -0.14 -13.44
N VAL A 130 5.97 0.96 -13.16
CA VAL A 130 7.13 1.02 -12.27
C VAL A 130 6.74 1.91 -11.11
N MET A 131 6.81 1.39 -9.89
CA MET A 131 6.45 2.10 -8.67
C MET A 131 7.71 2.39 -7.86
N TRP A 132 7.75 3.53 -7.18
CA TRP A 132 8.88 3.88 -6.33
C TRP A 132 8.45 4.71 -5.14
N LEU A 133 9.20 4.59 -4.05
CA LEU A 133 9.00 5.29 -2.80
C LEU A 133 10.29 5.93 -2.33
N GLU A 134 10.17 7.12 -1.75
CA GLU A 134 11.25 7.73 -1.00
C GLU A 134 11.21 7.25 0.46
N LEU A 135 12.32 6.71 0.92
CA LEU A 135 12.48 6.21 2.28
C LEU A 135 13.41 7.12 3.08
N SER A 136 13.13 7.28 4.37
CA SER A 136 14.06 7.89 5.33
C SER A 136 14.42 6.90 6.42
N LYS A 137 15.72 6.80 6.74
CA LYS A 137 16.20 5.97 7.85
C LYS A 137 15.71 6.52 9.20
N ARG A 138 15.50 5.62 10.14
CA ARG A 138 15.28 5.97 11.54
C ARG A 138 16.58 6.53 12.13
N LYS A 139 16.53 7.70 12.76
CA LYS A 139 17.60 8.15 13.66
C LYS A 139 17.43 7.45 15.00
N ASP A 140 18.02 6.27 15.12
CA ASP A 140 18.12 5.56 16.40
C ASP A 140 19.15 6.28 17.27
N TYR A 141 18.70 7.17 18.17
CA TYR A 141 19.59 7.70 19.20
C TYR A 141 19.99 6.55 20.15
N PRO A 142 21.30 6.39 20.47
CA PRO A 142 21.75 5.31 21.33
C PRO A 142 21.12 5.42 22.74
N PRO A 143 20.77 4.29 23.38
CA PRO A 143 20.03 4.26 24.65
C PRO A 143 20.86 4.66 25.89
N ASN A 144 22.03 5.29 25.72
CA ASN A 144 22.96 5.54 26.82
C ASN A 144 23.14 7.04 27.09
N GLY A 145 22.28 7.56 27.96
CA GLY A 145 22.67 8.50 29.01
C GLY A 145 22.48 9.99 28.75
N LEU A 146 21.56 10.59 29.52
CA LEU A 146 21.38 12.03 29.77
C LEU A 146 20.76 12.87 28.63
N GLY A 147 19.47 12.64 28.38
CA GLY A 147 18.60 13.52 27.60
C GLY A 147 17.21 13.61 28.23
N ILE A 148 17.14 14.16 29.45
CA ILE A 148 15.90 14.48 30.15
C ILE A 148 15.18 15.60 29.37
N PHE A 149 13.93 15.34 28.95
CA PHE A 149 12.94 16.31 28.41
C PHE A 149 13.15 16.99 27.05
N MET A 150 13.58 16.31 25.98
CA MET A 150 13.09 16.60 24.60
C MET A 150 13.20 15.37 23.71
N ILE A 151 12.38 14.34 24.00
CA ILE A 151 11.92 13.45 22.94
C ILE A 151 11.01 14.33 22.07
N ARG A 152 11.57 15.02 21.07
CA ARG A 152 10.79 15.28 19.86
C ARG A 152 10.81 13.95 19.14
N PRO A 153 9.73 13.18 19.16
CA PRO A 153 9.69 12.01 18.31
C PRO A 153 9.57 12.65 16.94
N ASP A 154 10.59 12.51 16.09
CA ASP A 154 10.33 12.53 14.66
C ASP A 154 9.45 11.30 14.44
N HIS A 155 8.14 11.51 14.70
CA HIS A 155 7.11 10.49 14.75
C HIS A 155 7.02 9.97 13.34
N CYS A 156 7.73 8.87 13.09
CA CYS A 156 7.49 7.95 12.00
C CYS A 156 6.08 7.37 12.18
N GLN A 157 5.06 8.22 11.97
CA GLN A 157 3.65 7.89 12.16
C GLN A 157 3.23 6.79 11.18
N TYR A 158 3.84 6.82 10.00
CA TYR A 158 3.60 5.93 8.87
C TYR A 158 4.85 5.08 8.66
N ARG A 159 4.88 3.92 9.32
CA ARG A 159 6.03 3.03 9.36
C ARG A 159 5.76 1.75 8.58
N CYS A 160 6.73 1.38 7.75
CA CYS A 160 6.75 0.07 7.11
C CYS A 160 7.80 -0.81 7.79
N PRO A 161 7.37 -1.75 8.67
CA PRO A 161 8.28 -2.53 9.50
C PRO A 161 9.18 -3.46 8.68
N GLU A 162 8.76 -3.89 7.50
CA GLU A 162 9.53 -4.77 6.61
C GLU A 162 10.75 -4.06 6.03
N LEU A 163 10.60 -2.77 5.75
CA LEU A 163 11.67 -1.95 5.21
C LEU A 163 12.49 -1.30 6.34
N ASP A 164 11.96 -1.25 7.57
CA ASP A 164 12.46 -0.41 8.68
C ASP A 164 12.55 1.08 8.27
N ALA A 165 11.57 1.53 7.47
CA ALA A 165 11.51 2.86 6.90
C ALA A 165 10.28 3.65 7.36
N CYS A 166 10.42 4.98 7.29
CA CYS A 166 9.29 5.90 7.34
C CYS A 166 8.88 6.28 5.92
N ILE A 167 7.57 6.28 5.68
CA ILE A 167 6.97 6.69 4.41
C ILE A 167 6.13 7.96 4.59
N ASN A 168 5.77 8.61 3.49
CA ASN A 168 4.99 9.84 3.53
C ASN A 168 3.52 9.57 3.89
N SER A 169 2.88 10.49 4.60
CA SER A 169 1.44 10.49 4.87
C SER A 169 0.55 10.37 3.63
N THR A 170 1.03 10.87 2.48
CA THR A 170 0.23 10.91 1.23
C THR A 170 0.14 9.56 0.53
N VAL A 171 1.08 8.66 0.80
CA VAL A 171 1.11 7.30 0.25
C VAL A 171 0.54 6.28 1.24
N TRP A 172 0.17 6.72 2.44
CA TRP A 172 -0.54 5.89 3.39
C TRP A 172 -2.03 5.98 3.08
N CYS A 173 -2.72 4.84 2.96
CA CYS A 173 -4.17 4.82 2.66
C CYS A 173 -4.56 5.43 1.31
N ASP A 174 -3.71 5.32 0.29
CA ASP A 174 -4.01 5.82 -1.06
C ASP A 174 -4.73 4.78 -1.93
N GLY A 175 -4.94 3.57 -1.41
CA GLY A 175 -5.58 2.45 -2.08
C GLY A 175 -4.63 1.56 -2.87
N ARG A 176 -3.30 1.72 -2.71
CA ARG A 176 -2.27 0.85 -3.31
C ARG A 176 -1.31 0.33 -2.24
N GLU A 177 -0.92 -0.93 -2.39
CA GLU A 177 0.03 -1.58 -1.49
C GLU A 177 1.47 -1.18 -1.82
N ASP A 178 1.92 -0.11 -1.18
CA ASP A 178 3.25 0.47 -1.32
C ASP A 178 4.27 -0.26 -0.43
N CYS A 179 3.85 -0.81 0.71
CA CYS A 179 4.72 -1.63 1.55
C CYS A 179 4.57 -3.14 1.25
N PRO A 180 5.64 -3.96 1.39
CA PRO A 180 5.60 -5.38 1.00
C PRO A 180 4.50 -6.18 1.70
N SER A 181 4.18 -5.86 2.96
CA SER A 181 3.10 -6.51 3.70
C SER A 181 1.72 -5.88 3.48
N GLY A 182 1.63 -4.74 2.80
CA GLY A 182 0.38 -3.96 2.68
C GLY A 182 -0.10 -3.34 3.99
N VAL A 183 0.82 -3.09 4.95
CA VAL A 183 0.49 -2.51 6.26
C VAL A 183 -0.05 -1.07 6.13
N ASP A 184 0.45 -0.36 5.15
CA ASP A 184 0.01 0.97 4.71
C ASP A 184 -1.48 1.02 4.34
N GLU A 185 -2.03 -0.07 3.82
CA GLU A 185 -3.45 -0.21 3.42
C GLU A 185 -4.27 -1.07 4.39
N ALA A 186 -3.68 -1.52 5.49
CA ALA A 186 -4.39 -2.37 6.44
C ALA A 186 -5.58 -1.63 7.06
N ILE A 187 -6.75 -2.28 7.08
CA ILE A 187 -8.01 -1.72 7.59
C ILE A 187 -7.85 -1.22 9.04
N THR A 188 -7.00 -1.86 9.84
CA THR A 188 -6.69 -1.46 11.22
C THR A 188 -6.08 -0.06 11.33
N HIS A 189 -5.34 0.38 10.32
CA HIS A 189 -4.68 1.69 10.29
C HIS A 189 -5.43 2.70 9.42
N CYS A 190 -6.20 2.22 8.45
CA CYS A 190 -6.83 3.03 7.42
C CYS A 190 -8.30 3.39 7.67
N SER A 191 -8.97 2.66 8.57
CA SER A 191 -10.38 2.92 8.84
C SER A 191 -10.56 4.17 9.72
N ILE A 192 -11.01 5.25 9.09
CA ILE A 192 -11.46 6.49 9.75
C ILE A 192 -12.48 6.18 10.86
N LEU A 193 -13.31 5.15 10.66
CA LEU A 193 -14.33 4.70 11.63
C LEU A 193 -13.71 4.18 12.94
N LEU A 194 -12.51 3.62 12.89
CA LEU A 194 -11.82 2.99 14.02
C LEU A 194 -10.77 3.95 14.64
N GLN A 195 -10.40 5.00 13.90
CA GLN A 195 -9.60 6.14 14.38
C GLN A 195 -10.42 7.22 15.08
N LEU A 196 -11.75 7.20 14.97
CA LEU A 196 -12.60 8.04 15.80
C LEU A 196 -12.43 7.64 17.27
N PRO A 197 -12.05 8.58 18.16
CA PRO A 197 -11.95 8.29 19.58
C PRO A 197 -13.22 7.59 20.06
N PRO A 198 -13.14 6.51 20.87
CA PRO A 198 -14.30 5.71 21.29
C PRO A 198 -15.44 6.54 21.89
N VAL A 199 -15.12 7.71 22.43
CA VAL A 199 -16.06 8.71 22.93
C VAL A 199 -17.05 9.20 21.87
N TYR A 200 -16.63 9.46 20.64
CA TYR A 200 -17.53 9.97 19.59
C TYR A 200 -18.49 8.87 19.09
N LEU A 201 -18.03 7.63 19.02
CA LEU A 201 -18.88 6.48 18.71
C LEU A 201 -19.93 6.26 19.80
N PHE A 202 -19.55 6.41 21.07
CA PHE A 202 -20.48 6.34 22.20
C PHE A 202 -21.56 7.42 22.12
N PHE A 203 -21.18 8.71 21.94
CA PHE A 203 -22.15 9.79 21.80
C PHE A 203 -23.04 9.65 20.56
N GLY A 204 -22.47 9.22 19.43
CA GLY A 204 -23.24 8.94 18.20
C GLY A 204 -24.31 7.87 18.42
N SER A 205 -23.95 6.76 19.09
CA SER A 205 -24.91 5.70 19.43
C SER A 205 -26.03 6.19 20.35
N LEU A 206 -25.69 7.04 21.33
CA LEU A 206 -26.62 7.58 22.31
C LEU A 206 -27.69 8.46 21.64
N VAL A 207 -27.28 9.29 20.69
CA VAL A 207 -28.18 10.14 19.90
C VAL A 207 -29.15 9.29 19.06
N ILE A 208 -28.65 8.22 18.43
CA ILE A 208 -29.48 7.31 17.62
C ILE A 208 -30.51 6.58 18.51
N VAL A 209 -30.09 6.11 19.69
CA VAL A 209 -30.99 5.46 20.67
C VAL A 209 -32.05 6.45 21.17
N ILE A 210 -31.68 7.68 21.52
CA ILE A 210 -32.64 8.70 21.96
C ILE A 210 -33.64 9.04 20.84
N PHE A 211 -33.15 9.17 19.60
CA PHE A 211 -34.00 9.47 18.46
C PHE A 211 -34.99 8.33 18.17
N SER A 212 -34.53 7.07 18.19
CA SER A 212 -35.42 5.90 18.01
C SER A 212 -36.45 5.76 19.13
N ILE A 213 -36.09 6.04 20.39
CA ILE A 213 -37.04 6.09 21.51
C ILE A 213 -38.06 7.22 21.30
N GLY A 214 -37.61 8.40 20.84
CA GLY A 214 -38.47 9.53 20.51
C GLY A 214 -39.47 9.21 19.40
N VAL A 215 -39.02 8.54 18.34
CA VAL A 215 -39.88 8.10 17.22
C VAL A 215 -40.88 7.05 17.67
N THR A 216 -40.44 6.03 18.42
CA THR A 216 -41.35 4.98 18.93
C THR A 216 -42.37 5.57 19.91
N PHE A 217 -41.98 6.51 20.76
CA PHE A 217 -42.90 7.22 21.65
C PHE A 217 -43.88 8.13 20.89
N ALA A 218 -43.42 8.84 19.86
CA ALA A 218 -44.28 9.65 19.01
C ALA A 218 -45.28 8.79 18.23
N LEU A 219 -44.85 7.66 17.67
CA LEU A 219 -45.73 6.67 17.02
C LEU A 219 -46.73 6.09 18.02
N TRP A 220 -46.30 5.70 19.21
CA TRP A 220 -47.18 5.20 20.26
C TRP A 220 -48.21 6.24 20.68
N LYS A 221 -47.80 7.50 20.86
CA LYS A 221 -48.69 8.62 21.20
C LYS A 221 -49.67 8.92 20.06
N THR A 222 -49.25 8.81 18.81
CA THR A 222 -50.10 9.04 17.62
C THR A 222 -51.10 7.89 17.43
N CYS A 223 -50.68 6.65 17.64
CA CYS A 223 -51.56 5.47 17.64
C CYS A 223 -52.56 5.49 18.81
N ARG A 224 -52.13 5.94 19.99
CA ARG A 224 -52.99 6.05 21.18
C ARG A 224 -53.94 7.26 21.13
N ARG A 225 -53.56 8.33 20.41
CA ARG A 225 -54.38 9.51 20.15
C ARG A 225 -55.37 9.35 18.99
N ARG A 226 -55.31 8.28 18.20
CA ARG A 226 -56.40 7.94 17.27
C ARG A 226 -57.52 7.27 18.08
N PRO A 227 -58.66 7.94 18.35
CA PRO A 227 -59.83 7.22 18.79
C PRO A 227 -60.24 6.26 17.66
N ARG A 228 -60.74 5.09 18.04
CA ARG A 228 -61.17 3.98 17.19
C ARG A 228 -62.20 4.40 16.13
N SER A 229 -61.80 4.94 14.97
CA SER A 229 -62.75 5.29 13.89
C SER A 229 -62.36 4.81 12.49
N ILE A 230 -61.28 4.04 12.32
CA ILE A 230 -60.85 3.52 10.99
C ILE A 230 -61.03 1.98 10.88
N LEU A 231 -61.59 1.32 11.90
CA LEU A 231 -61.91 -0.11 11.82
C LEU A 231 -63.32 -0.38 11.26
N GLN A 232 -64.20 0.62 11.18
CA GLN A 232 -65.55 0.44 10.65
C GLN A 232 -65.64 0.58 9.12
N THR A 233 -64.74 1.30 8.46
CA THR A 233 -64.78 1.45 6.98
C THR A 233 -64.15 0.28 6.23
N ARG A 234 -63.40 -0.62 6.89
CA ARG A 234 -62.79 -1.81 6.27
C ARG A 234 -63.61 -3.09 6.41
N LEU A 235 -64.54 -3.18 7.36
CA LEU A 235 -65.39 -4.36 7.53
C LEU A 235 -66.68 -4.31 6.70
N GLN A 236 -67.08 -3.12 6.23
CA GLN A 236 -68.24 -2.96 5.35
C GLN A 236 -67.94 -3.26 3.87
N SER A 237 -66.66 -3.29 3.47
CA SER A 237 -66.23 -3.62 2.11
C SER A 237 -65.78 -5.07 1.91
N LEU A 238 -65.89 -5.93 2.93
CA LEU A 238 -65.41 -7.33 2.90
C LEU A 238 -66.54 -8.37 2.96
N SER A 239 -67.81 -7.94 3.04
CA SER A 239 -68.96 -8.83 3.27
C SER A 239 -69.93 -8.94 2.07
N SER A 240 -69.58 -8.50 0.87
CA SER A 240 -70.54 -8.52 -0.25
C SER A 240 -69.98 -8.75 -1.65
N ASP A 241 -68.87 -9.50 -1.81
CA ASP A 241 -68.52 -10.00 -3.15
C ASP A 241 -67.88 -11.39 -3.07
N THR A 242 -68.72 -12.39 -2.81
CA THR A 242 -68.50 -13.76 -3.29
C THR A 242 -69.43 -14.00 -4.47
N ALA A 243 -68.92 -13.77 -5.68
CA ALA A 243 -69.51 -14.30 -6.90
C ALA A 243 -68.39 -14.92 -7.75
N ILE A 244 -68.45 -16.23 -7.81
CA ILE A 244 -67.72 -17.13 -8.71
C ILE A 244 -68.08 -16.76 -10.16
N ILE A 245 -67.10 -16.77 -11.08
CA ILE A 245 -67.16 -17.37 -12.45
C ILE A 245 -65.77 -17.18 -13.13
N ASP A 246 -65.10 -18.32 -13.27
CA ASP A 246 -64.43 -18.92 -14.43
C ASP A 246 -63.56 -18.14 -15.46
N GLU A 247 -62.55 -18.90 -15.90
CA GLU A 247 -61.89 -18.98 -17.21
C GLU A 247 -60.75 -18.01 -17.66
N LYS A 248 -59.58 -18.65 -17.88
CA LYS A 248 -58.54 -18.44 -18.91
C LYS A 248 -57.79 -17.10 -19.03
N GLY A 249 -56.47 -17.22 -19.09
CA GLY A 249 -55.63 -16.37 -19.93
C GLY A 249 -54.19 -16.22 -19.44
N VAL A 250 -53.25 -16.85 -20.15
CA VAL A 250 -51.80 -16.73 -19.96
C VAL A 250 -51.26 -15.55 -20.78
N ILE A 251 -50.09 -15.06 -20.35
CA ILE A 251 -48.96 -14.50 -21.12
C ILE A 251 -48.61 -13.04 -20.79
N CYS A 252 -47.33 -12.90 -20.44
CA CYS A 252 -46.54 -11.71 -20.15
C CYS A 252 -46.60 -10.60 -21.20
N SER A 253 -46.18 -9.40 -20.77
CA SER A 253 -45.48 -8.41 -21.59
C SER A 253 -44.20 -7.98 -20.86
#